data_AF-L8B113-F1
#
_entry.id   AF-L8B113-F1
#
_cell.length_a   1.000
_cell.length_b   1.000
_cell.length_c   1.000
_cell.angle_alpha   90.00
_cell.angle_beta   90.00
_cell.angle_gamma   90.00
#
_symmetry.space_group_name_H-M   'P 1'
#
loop_
_entity.id
_entity.type
_entity.pdbx_description
1 polymer ?
#
loop_
_entity_poly.entity_id
_entity_poly.type
_entity_poly.pdbx_seq_one_letter_code
_entity_poly.pdbx_strand_id
1 'polypeptide(L)'
;IIMGSTSFGKGSVQTIIELDGGYGLKVTTARYYTPNGRSIQAKGIVPDIELKNISLENEKEESVAEIKENDLTGHLEQETPDNMSADEIVDSQEKIQASLDKKAIEKLKKDYFVHEATNLLKALTVLGK
;
A
#
# COMPACT_ATOMS: atom_id res chain seq x y z
N ILE A 1 -8.62 -9.75 -5.97
CA ILE A 1 -8.29 -8.86 -7.11
C ILE A 1 -7.82 -7.55 -6.54
N ILE A 2 -6.58 -7.16 -6.82
CA ILE A 2 -5.95 -5.90 -6.46
C ILE A 2 -5.77 -5.09 -7.75
N MET A 3 -6.11 -3.80 -7.73
CA MET A 3 -6.03 -2.91 -8.88
C MET A 3 -5.35 -1.60 -8.48
N GLY A 4 -4.50 -1.05 -9.35
CA GLY A 4 -3.81 0.23 -9.09
C GLY A 4 -2.36 0.21 -9.59
N SER A 5 -1.47 0.93 -8.90
CA SER A 5 -0.02 0.87 -9.15
C SER A 5 0.70 -0.01 -8.12
N THR A 6 1.95 -0.36 -8.40
CA THR A 6 2.78 -1.14 -7.46
C THR A 6 3.05 -0.31 -6.20
N SER A 7 2.81 -0.89 -5.01
CA SER A 7 3.03 -0.15 -3.76
C SER A 7 4.51 0.13 -3.48
N PHE A 8 4.78 1.07 -2.57
CA PHE A 8 6.13 1.54 -2.22
C PHE A 8 7.13 0.42 -1.84
N GLY A 9 6.67 -0.61 -1.13
CA GLY A 9 7.53 -1.71 -0.69
C GLY A 9 8.22 -1.54 0.65
N LYS A 10 7.61 -0.83 1.60
CA LYS A 10 8.07 -0.89 3.01
C LYS A 10 7.49 -2.12 3.67
N GLY A 11 8.35 -3.09 3.96
CA GLY A 11 8.02 -4.34 4.61
C GLY A 11 8.88 -4.60 5.85
N SER A 12 9.25 -3.57 6.62
CA SER A 12 10.08 -3.71 7.83
C SER A 12 9.45 -3.03 9.04
N VAL A 13 9.67 -3.61 10.21
CA VAL A 13 9.27 -3.09 11.52
C VAL A 13 10.51 -2.61 12.24
N GLN A 14 10.44 -1.40 12.79
CA GLN A 14 11.55 -0.80 13.51
C GLN A 14 11.11 -0.52 14.96
N THR A 15 11.93 -0.94 15.91
CA THR A 15 11.75 -0.73 17.35
C THR A 15 12.84 0.20 17.86
N ILE A 16 12.52 1.03 18.86
CA ILE A 16 13.50 1.87 19.55
C ILE A 16 13.92 1.15 20.82
N ILE A 17 15.22 0.94 20.98
CA ILE A 17 15.84 0.43 22.20
C ILE A 17 16.44 1.64 22.92
N GLU A 18 15.97 1.93 24.12
CA GLU A 18 16.52 3.01 24.93
C GLU A 18 17.92 2.65 25.45
N LEU A 19 18.81 3.64 25.49
CA LEU A 19 20.17 3.52 25.98
C LEU A 19 20.39 4.51 27.13
N ASP A 20 21.36 4.22 27.98
CA ASP A 20 21.75 5.11 29.06
C ASP A 20 22.13 6.50 28.54
N GLY A 21 21.78 7.54 29.30
CA GLY A 21 22.03 8.93 28.91
C GLY A 21 20.97 9.53 27.98
N GLY A 22 19.83 8.87 27.78
CA GLY A 22 18.71 9.41 27.00
C GLY A 22 18.85 9.24 25.49
N TYR A 23 19.77 8.38 25.05
CA TYR A 23 19.91 8.00 23.65
C TYR A 23 18.94 6.85 23.29
N GLY A 24 18.67 6.66 22.01
CA GLY A 24 17.84 5.57 21.52
C GLY A 24 18.40 4.99 20.23
N LEU A 25 18.43 3.66 20.16
CA LEU A 25 18.84 2.91 18.97
C LEU A 25 17.61 2.41 18.23
N LYS A 26 17.42 2.86 16.99
CA LYS A 26 16.34 2.38 16.12
C LYS A 26 16.84 1.18 15.32
N VAL A 27 16.26 0.01 15.55
CA VAL A 27 16.69 -1.25 14.94
C VAL A 27 15.53 -1.88 14.19
N THR A 28 15.79 -2.44 13.01
CA THR A 28 14.81 -3.28 12.31
C THR A 28 14.73 -4.63 13.00
N THR A 29 13.58 -4.93 13.58
CA THR A 29 13.34 -6.14 14.39
C THR A 29 12.59 -7.22 13.63
N ALA A 30 11.79 -6.83 12.63
CA ALA A 30 11.00 -7.77 11.85
C ALA A 30 10.76 -7.28 10.41
N ARG A 31 10.23 -8.17 9.57
CA ARG A 31 9.79 -7.88 8.20
C ARG A 31 8.37 -8.40 7.95
N TYR A 32 7.62 -7.71 7.11
CA TYR A 32 6.30 -8.12 6.62
C TYR A 32 6.43 -8.96 5.35
N TYR A 33 5.76 -10.10 5.37
CA TYR A 33 5.63 -11.03 4.24
C TYR A 33 4.15 -11.22 3.92
N THR A 34 3.83 -11.46 2.65
CA THR A 34 2.49 -11.90 2.27
C THR A 34 2.24 -13.35 2.74
N PRO A 35 0.99 -13.82 2.80
CA PRO A 35 0.67 -15.20 3.20
C PRO A 35 1.41 -16.28 2.38
N ASN A 36 1.78 -15.99 1.14
CA ASN A 36 2.55 -16.88 0.27
C ASN A 36 4.07 -16.78 0.47
N GLY A 37 4.55 -16.14 1.54
CA GLY A 37 5.97 -16.02 1.88
C GLY A 37 6.74 -15.00 1.04
N ARG A 38 6.07 -14.15 0.26
CA ARG A 38 6.73 -13.09 -0.53
C ARG A 38 7.04 -11.89 0.36
N SER A 39 8.31 -11.48 0.42
CA SER A 39 8.71 -10.23 1.09
C SER A 39 8.14 -9.01 0.36
N ILE A 40 7.61 -8.05 1.12
CA ILE A 40 7.11 -6.76 0.60
C ILE A 40 8.24 -5.73 0.53
N GLN A 41 9.29 -5.88 1.35
CA GLN A 41 10.44 -4.99 1.41
C GLN A 41 11.07 -4.83 0.02
N ALA A 42 11.41 -3.60 -0.37
CA ALA A 42 12.01 -3.20 -1.65
C ALA A 42 11.17 -3.45 -2.92
N LYS A 43 10.15 -4.32 -2.87
CA LYS A 43 9.37 -4.75 -4.04
C LYS A 43 7.96 -4.17 -4.11
N GLY A 44 7.32 -4.00 -2.97
CA GLY A 44 5.89 -3.66 -2.93
C GLY A 44 4.98 -4.82 -3.29
N ILE A 45 3.69 -4.51 -3.39
CA ILE A 45 2.66 -5.42 -3.86
C ILE A 45 2.34 -5.04 -5.30
N VAL A 46 2.58 -5.98 -6.21
CA VAL A 46 2.15 -5.87 -7.60
C VAL A 46 0.64 -6.14 -7.66
N PRO A 47 -0.16 -5.24 -8.28
CA PRO A 47 -1.59 -5.43 -8.44
C PRO A 47 -1.91 -6.51 -9.49
N ASP A 48 -3.08 -7.13 -9.39
CA ASP A 48 -3.57 -8.09 -10.40
C ASP A 48 -3.96 -7.36 -11.71
N ILE A 49 -4.41 -6.11 -11.60
CA ILE A 49 -4.72 -5.22 -12.73
C ILE A 49 -3.94 -3.91 -12.54
N GLU A 50 -2.93 -3.71 -13.37
CA GLU A 50 -2.10 -2.50 -13.33
C GLU A 50 -2.82 -1.33 -14.00
N LEU A 51 -2.91 -0.20 -13.28
CA LEU A 51 -3.45 1.06 -13.78
C LEU A 51 -2.32 2.09 -13.90
N LYS A 52 -2.35 2.86 -14.97
CA LYS A 52 -1.49 4.04 -15.12
C LYS A 52 -2.15 5.22 -14.42
N ASN A 53 -1.37 6.01 -13.69
CA ASN A 53 -1.86 7.24 -13.09
C ASN A 53 -2.12 8.28 -14.22
N ILE A 54 -3.34 8.29 -14.73
CA ILE A 54 -3.83 9.27 -15.69
C ILE A 54 -4.98 10.03 -15.05
N SER A 55 -4.97 11.36 -15.17
CA SER A 55 -6.12 12.16 -14.78
C SER A 55 -7.18 12.13 -15.89
N LEU A 56 -8.45 12.00 -15.51
CA LEU A 56 -9.59 12.07 -16.45
C LEU A 56 -9.81 13.51 -16.95
N GLU A 57 -9.27 14.50 -16.23
CA GLU A 57 -9.24 15.91 -16.63
C GLU A 57 -7.88 16.18 -17.30
N ASN A 58 -7.86 16.95 -18.39
CA ASN A 58 -6.67 17.23 -19.23
C ASN A 58 -5.62 18.10 -18.53
N GLU A 59 -5.15 17.71 -17.36
CA GLU A 59 -3.99 18.31 -16.71
C GLU A 59 -2.78 17.44 -17.05
N LYS A 60 -1.82 18.04 -17.75
CA LYS A 60 -0.49 17.46 -17.93
C LYS A 60 0.17 17.41 -16.56
N GLU A 61 -0.15 16.41 -15.77
CA GLU A 61 0.57 16.14 -14.54
C GLU A 61 1.94 15.60 -14.94
N GLU A 62 2.99 16.35 -14.60
CA GLU A 62 4.35 15.84 -14.61
C GLU A 62 4.35 14.53 -13.83
N SER A 63 4.83 13.44 -14.46
CA SER A 63 4.96 12.15 -13.81
C SER A 63 5.89 12.31 -12.60
N VAL A 64 5.32 12.47 -11.41
CA VAL A 64 6.06 12.37 -10.17
C VAL A 64 6.59 10.95 -10.16
N ALA A 65 7.90 10.79 -10.34
CA ALA A 65 8.52 9.48 -10.30
C ALA A 65 8.16 8.84 -8.95
N GLU A 66 7.43 7.73 -9.00
CA GLU A 66 7.07 6.95 -7.82
C GLU A 66 8.37 6.40 -7.21
N ILE A 67 8.89 7.06 -6.18
CA ILE A 67 10.08 6.61 -5.45
C ILE A 67 9.71 5.28 -4.76
N LYS A 68 10.49 4.23 -4.98
CA LYS A 68 10.32 2.94 -4.30
C LYS A 68 11.26 2.80 -3.11
N GLU A 69 10.97 1.85 -2.23
CA GLU A 69 11.84 1.59 -1.07
C GLU A 69 13.27 1.20 -1.48
N ASN A 70 13.40 0.43 -2.56
CA ASN A 70 14.70 0.04 -3.12
C ASN A 70 15.51 1.22 -3.68
N ASP A 71 14.83 2.32 -4.05
CA ASP A 71 15.49 3.50 -4.62
C ASP A 71 16.12 4.38 -3.53
N LEU A 72 15.86 4.08 -2.25
CA LEU A 72 16.42 4.78 -1.11
C LEU A 72 17.83 4.29 -0.76
N THR A 73 18.66 5.22 -0.30
CA THR A 73 19.99 4.91 0.24
C THR A 73 19.86 4.18 1.58
N GLY A 74 20.56 3.04 1.72
CA GLY A 74 20.52 2.21 2.93
C GLY A 74 19.33 1.26 3.03
N HIS A 75 18.66 0.93 1.91
CA HIS A 75 17.63 -0.11 1.86
C HIS A 75 18.22 -1.49 2.26
N LEU A 76 17.34 -2.38 2.72
CA LEU A 76 17.73 -3.72 3.19
C LEU A 76 17.58 -4.78 2.09
N GLU A 77 18.60 -5.63 1.91
CA GLU A 77 18.57 -6.76 0.98
C GLU A 77 17.68 -7.93 1.47
N GLN A 78 17.33 -8.85 0.56
CA GLN A 78 16.29 -9.88 0.73
C GLN A 78 16.84 -11.23 1.23
N GLU A 79 16.17 -11.86 2.21
CA GLU A 79 16.40 -13.25 2.67
C GLU A 79 15.06 -14.04 2.79
N THR A 80 15.10 -15.37 2.66
CA THR A 80 13.97 -16.37 2.72
C THR A 80 14.22 -17.39 3.86
N PRO A 81 13.28 -18.13 4.52
CA PRO A 81 11.80 -18.32 4.36
C PRO A 81 10.93 -18.39 5.67
N ASP A 82 9.61 -18.70 5.51
CA ASP A 82 8.58 -19.39 6.37
C ASP A 82 7.69 -18.73 7.49
N ASN A 83 6.36 -18.71 7.20
CA ASN A 83 5.10 -19.02 7.96
C ASN A 83 4.35 -18.10 9.00
N MET A 84 3.08 -17.74 8.64
CA MET A 84 1.80 -17.42 9.40
C MET A 84 1.57 -16.03 10.09
N SER A 85 0.37 -15.57 10.55
CA SER A 85 -0.96 -15.17 9.95
C SER A 85 -1.68 -14.08 10.83
N ALA A 86 -2.81 -13.45 10.41
CA ALA A 86 -3.03 -11.98 10.48
C ALA A 86 -4.35 -11.38 11.10
N ASP A 87 -4.93 -11.92 12.17
CA ASP A 87 -6.34 -11.59 12.54
C ASP A 87 -6.63 -10.51 13.61
N GLU A 88 -5.72 -9.60 13.97
CA GLU A 88 -5.93 -8.68 15.12
C GLU A 88 -5.98 -7.15 14.82
N ILE A 89 -6.14 -6.71 13.56
CA ILE A 89 -5.89 -5.29 13.18
C ILE A 89 -7.16 -4.39 13.13
N VAL A 90 -8.37 -4.93 13.27
CA VAL A 90 -9.59 -4.30 12.69
C VAL A 90 -10.28 -3.21 13.53
N ASP A 91 -10.17 -3.19 14.86
CA ASP A 91 -11.20 -2.52 15.69
C ASP A 91 -11.01 -0.99 15.96
N SER A 92 -9.94 -0.37 15.47
CA SER A 92 -9.58 1.02 15.86
C SER A 92 -10.02 2.13 14.88
N GLN A 93 -10.59 1.80 13.72
CA GLN A 93 -10.66 2.73 12.57
C GLN A 93 -12.01 3.43 12.35
N GLU A 94 -13.12 2.97 12.93
CA GLU A 94 -14.47 3.32 12.44
C GLU A 94 -14.97 4.73 12.78
N LYS A 95 -14.48 5.39 13.84
CA LYS A 95 -15.12 6.64 14.36
C LYS A 95 -14.62 7.95 13.75
N ILE A 96 -13.48 7.94 13.05
CA ILE A 96 -12.92 9.13 12.38
C ILE A 96 -13.45 9.28 10.93
N GLN A 97 -14.05 8.21 10.39
CA GLN A 97 -14.32 8.00 8.96
C GLN A 97 -15.46 8.88 8.40
N ALA A 98 -16.58 9.00 9.12
CA ALA A 98 -17.87 9.47 8.56
C ALA A 98 -17.91 10.93 8.04
N SER A 99 -17.12 11.85 8.63
CA SER A 99 -17.10 13.26 8.18
C SER A 99 -16.09 13.51 7.05
N LEU A 100 -15.03 12.70 6.99
CA LEU A 100 -14.05 12.68 5.90
C LEU A 100 -14.64 12.04 4.63
N ASP A 101 -15.53 11.06 4.80
CA ASP A 101 -16.15 10.30 3.72
C ASP A 101 -16.88 11.19 2.71
N LYS A 102 -17.66 12.18 3.13
CA LYS A 102 -18.50 12.94 2.20
C LYS A 102 -17.68 13.79 1.21
N LYS A 103 -16.60 14.41 1.69
CA LYS A 103 -15.67 15.20 0.85
C LYS A 103 -14.73 14.28 0.04
N ALA A 104 -14.38 13.12 0.59
CA ALA A 104 -13.62 12.10 -0.12
C ALA A 104 -14.43 11.53 -1.30
N ILE A 105 -15.72 11.22 -1.11
CA ILE A 105 -16.61 10.67 -2.13
C ILE A 105 -16.72 11.59 -3.35
N GLU A 106 -16.80 12.91 -3.18
CA GLU A 106 -16.83 13.85 -4.32
C GLU A 106 -15.54 13.83 -5.14
N LYS A 107 -14.37 13.71 -4.48
CA LYS A 107 -13.08 13.57 -5.17
C LYS A 107 -12.93 12.20 -5.84
N LEU A 108 -13.33 11.13 -5.16
CA LEU A 108 -13.27 9.75 -5.67
C LEU A 108 -14.13 9.57 -6.93
N LYS A 109 -15.22 10.32 -7.09
CA LYS A 109 -16.02 10.28 -8.33
C LYS A 109 -15.29 10.78 -9.58
N LYS A 110 -14.25 11.60 -9.40
CA LYS A 110 -13.43 12.13 -10.50
C LYS A 110 -12.14 11.33 -10.72
N ASP A 111 -11.86 10.41 -9.81
CA ASP A 111 -10.62 9.65 -9.79
C ASP A 111 -10.66 8.50 -10.80
N TYR A 112 -9.58 8.37 -11.59
CA TYR A 112 -9.47 7.34 -12.62
C TYR A 112 -9.46 5.92 -12.04
N PHE A 113 -8.77 5.70 -10.91
CA PHE A 113 -8.66 4.37 -10.29
C PHE A 113 -10.01 3.92 -9.73
N VAL A 114 -10.76 4.86 -9.14
CA VAL A 114 -12.12 4.57 -8.65
C VAL A 114 -13.06 4.26 -9.80
N HIS A 115 -12.99 5.03 -10.89
CA HIS A 115 -13.79 4.76 -12.09
C HIS A 115 -13.55 3.35 -12.63
N GLU A 116 -12.28 2.96 -12.84
CA GLU A 116 -11.93 1.62 -13.32
C GLU A 116 -12.37 0.51 -12.35
N ALA A 117 -12.21 0.72 -11.05
CA ALA A 117 -12.68 -0.23 -10.05
C ALA A 117 -14.21 -0.43 -10.14
N THR A 118 -14.98 0.64 -10.31
CA THR A 118 -16.44 0.53 -10.48
C THR A 118 -16.83 -0.18 -11.78
N ASN A 119 -16.08 0.02 -12.86
CA ASN A 119 -16.33 -0.67 -14.13
C ASN A 119 -16.05 -2.18 -14.01
N LEU A 120 -14.96 -2.55 -13.34
CA LEU A 120 -14.66 -3.95 -13.04
C LEU A 120 -15.78 -4.60 -12.21
N LEU A 121 -16.24 -3.93 -11.15
CA LEU A 121 -17.32 -4.46 -10.31
C LEU A 121 -18.62 -4.66 -11.10
N LYS A 122 -19.01 -3.68 -11.93
CA LYS A 122 -20.17 -3.81 -12.82
C LYS A 122 -20.01 -5.00 -13.78
N ALA A 123 -18.83 -5.15 -14.39
CA ALA A 123 -18.55 -6.25 -15.31
C ALA A 123 -18.62 -7.62 -14.62
N LEU A 124 -18.05 -7.77 -13.42
CA LEU A 124 -18.14 -9.01 -12.63
C LEU A 124 -19.59 -9.35 -12.29
N THR A 125 -20.36 -8.35 -11.87
CA THR A 125 -21.80 -8.51 -11.56
C THR A 125 -22.58 -9.01 -12.78
N VAL A 126 -22.31 -8.47 -13.97
CA VAL A 126 -22.94 -8.91 -15.22
C VAL A 126 -22.51 -10.32 -15.62
N LEU A 127 -21.26 -10.69 -15.35
CA LEU A 127 -20.73 -12.04 -15.62
C LEU A 127 -21.18 -13.10 -14.58
N GLY A 128 -21.92 -12.70 -13.54
CA GLY A 128 -22.39 -13.59 -12.48
C GLY A 128 -21.26 -14.18 -11.64
N LYS A 129 -20.13 -13.48 -11.55
CA LYS A 129 -18.97 -13.83 -10.71
C LYS A 129 -18.82 -12.88 -9.54
#